data_AF-A0A920AHW1-F1
#
_entry.id   AF-A0A920AHW1-F1
#
_cell.length_a   1.000
_cell.length_b   1.000
_cell.length_c   1.000
_cell.angle_alpha   90.00
_cell.angle_beta   90.00
_cell.angle_gamma   90.00
#
_symmetry.space_group_name_H-M   'P 1'
#
loop_
_entity.id
_entity.type
_entity.pdbx_description
1 polymer ?
#
loop_
_entity_poly.entity_id
_entity_poly.type
_entity_poly.pdbx_seq_one_letter_code
_entity_poly.pdbx_strand_id
1 'polypeptide(L)'
;MLLYAAPEATVANEATGRVLARHLRNRAFDTLRTEEQLGYAAGGLTTTLQDHPMIGFYIQTPVKGPVAMLERFEAFAGEYALMLDELTEEQFANLKSGVLTQLTEPPTNLSDEAGPFIGDWNRERYDFASRAEMIAAVEAVSLDAMRDYYRATVLSSEPSRILIQMRGERWQAEPFATIEGATVIESVEAFHEQMPLQPLD
;
A
#
# COMPACT_ATOMS: atom_id res chain seq x y z
N MET A 1 0.11 -4.25 -11.30
CA MET A 1 0.04 -3.74 -9.92
C MET A 1 -1.41 -3.42 -9.63
N LEU A 2 -1.92 -3.84 -8.48
CA LEU A 2 -3.27 -3.55 -7.99
C LEU A 2 -3.14 -2.80 -6.67
N LEU A 3 -3.72 -1.61 -6.58
CA LEU A 3 -3.74 -0.78 -5.39
C LEU A 3 -5.17 -0.62 -4.89
N TYR A 4 -5.32 -0.56 -3.57
CA TYR A 4 -6.56 -0.35 -2.84
C TYR A 4 -6.39 0.90 -1.99
N ALA A 5 -7.29 1.86 -2.18
CA ALA A 5 -7.31 3.08 -1.38
C ALA A 5 -8.04 2.81 -0.06
N ALA A 6 -7.46 3.28 1.05
CA ALA A 6 -8.12 3.24 2.35
C ALA A 6 -9.50 3.93 2.29
N PRO A 7 -10.43 3.68 3.21
CA PRO A 7 -11.70 4.41 3.22
C PRO A 7 -11.53 5.91 3.47
N GLU A 8 -10.53 6.29 4.27
CA GLU A 8 -10.29 7.68 4.68
C GLU A 8 -8.80 8.05 4.66
N ALA A 9 -8.50 9.29 4.29
CA ALA A 9 -7.16 9.89 4.32
C ALA A 9 -6.80 10.37 5.73
N THR A 10 -6.43 9.44 6.63
CA THR A 10 -6.08 9.78 8.01
C THR A 10 -4.67 9.32 8.37
N VAL A 11 -4.01 10.06 9.26
CA VAL A 11 -2.70 9.68 9.83
C VAL A 11 -2.79 8.33 10.54
N ALA A 12 -3.95 7.99 11.14
CA ALA A 12 -4.18 6.68 11.76
C ALA A 12 -4.15 5.53 10.74
N ASN A 13 -4.81 5.69 9.58
CA ASN A 13 -4.77 4.71 8.50
C ASN A 13 -3.37 4.60 7.91
N GLU A 14 -2.67 5.72 7.73
CA GLU A 14 -1.28 5.70 7.25
C GLU A 14 -0.35 4.96 8.22
N ALA A 15 -0.42 5.29 9.52
CA ALA A 15 0.33 4.63 10.57
C ALA A 15 0.05 3.12 10.62
N THR A 16 -1.22 2.74 10.54
CA THR A 16 -1.64 1.33 10.49
C THR A 16 -1.08 0.63 9.25
N GLY A 17 -1.12 1.29 8.09
CA GLY A 17 -0.50 0.82 6.86
C GLY A 17 1.02 0.59 7.00
N ARG A 18 1.75 1.52 7.63
CA ARG A 18 3.20 1.39 7.85
C ARG A 18 3.56 0.16 8.70
N VAL A 19 2.75 -0.16 9.73
CA VAL A 19 2.94 -1.39 10.52
C VAL A 19 2.60 -2.63 9.70
N LEU A 20 1.44 -2.62 9.01
CA LEU A 20 1.01 -3.71 8.15
C LEU A 20 2.05 -4.06 7.08
N ALA A 21 2.68 -3.06 6.47
CA ALA A 21 3.67 -3.20 5.41
C ALA A 21 4.82 -4.15 5.78
N ARG A 22 5.24 -4.16 7.05
CA ARG A 22 6.32 -5.02 7.55
C ARG A 22 5.95 -6.50 7.45
N HIS A 23 4.70 -6.84 7.77
CA HIS A 23 4.20 -8.20 7.62
C HIS A 23 3.85 -8.53 6.17
N LEU A 24 3.11 -7.63 5.50
CA LEU A 24 2.64 -7.78 4.14
C LEU A 24 3.78 -8.05 3.16
N ARG A 25 4.86 -7.27 3.23
CA ARG A 25 6.00 -7.41 2.32
C ARG A 25 6.62 -8.81 2.41
N ASN A 26 6.77 -9.34 3.62
CA ASN A 26 7.35 -10.68 3.82
C ASN A 26 6.43 -11.76 3.28
N ARG A 27 5.15 -11.76 3.68
CA ARG A 27 4.18 -12.77 3.22
C ARG A 27 3.97 -12.76 1.72
N ALA A 28 3.83 -11.58 1.12
CA ALA A 28 3.64 -11.46 -0.32
C ALA A 28 4.89 -11.90 -1.11
N PHE A 29 6.09 -11.64 -0.60
CA PHE A 29 7.31 -12.15 -1.21
C PHE A 29 7.36 -13.68 -1.16
N ASP A 30 7.10 -14.27 0.00
CA ASP A 30 7.16 -15.73 0.17
C ASP A 30 6.14 -16.46 -0.72
N THR A 31 4.88 -16.03 -0.70
CA THR A 31 3.82 -16.70 -1.47
C THR A 31 3.93 -16.43 -2.98
N LEU A 32 4.03 -15.16 -3.39
CA LEU A 32 3.97 -14.83 -4.83
C LEU A 32 5.26 -15.17 -5.59
N ARG A 33 6.41 -15.16 -4.91
CA ARG A 33 7.72 -15.41 -5.55
C ARG A 33 8.27 -16.81 -5.25
N THR A 34 8.30 -17.21 -3.99
CA THR A 34 9.00 -18.45 -3.59
C THR A 34 8.15 -19.68 -3.90
N GLU A 35 6.84 -19.62 -3.63
CA GLU A 35 5.95 -20.77 -3.79
C GLU A 35 5.43 -20.91 -5.22
N GLU A 36 5.08 -19.79 -5.86
CA GLU A 36 4.44 -19.83 -7.19
C GLU A 36 5.38 -19.50 -8.36
N GLN A 37 6.63 -19.14 -8.07
CA GLN A 37 7.67 -18.81 -9.07
C GLN A 37 7.20 -17.82 -10.15
N LEU A 38 6.26 -16.94 -9.81
CA LEU A 38 5.56 -16.16 -10.81
C LEU A 38 6.42 -15.07 -11.41
N GLY A 39 7.59 -14.71 -10.88
CA GLY A 39 8.42 -13.74 -11.58
C GLY A 39 9.67 -13.28 -10.88
N TYR A 40 10.35 -12.34 -11.52
CA TYR A 40 11.60 -11.74 -11.03
C TYR A 40 11.37 -10.82 -9.82
N ALA A 41 10.20 -10.18 -9.76
CA ALA A 41 9.78 -9.29 -8.67
C ALA A 41 8.30 -9.50 -8.38
N ALA A 42 7.96 -9.80 -7.13
CA ALA A 42 6.60 -9.87 -6.61
C ALA A 42 6.61 -9.37 -5.16
N GLY A 43 5.53 -8.74 -4.72
CA GLY A 43 5.43 -8.28 -3.35
C GLY A 43 4.17 -7.50 -3.04
N GLY A 44 4.04 -7.16 -1.77
CA GLY A 44 3.01 -6.28 -1.24
C GLY A 44 3.66 -5.02 -0.66
N LEU A 45 2.94 -3.92 -0.72
CA LEU A 45 3.40 -2.61 -0.26
C LEU A 45 2.24 -1.84 0.38
N THR A 46 2.59 -0.86 1.20
CA THR A 46 1.71 0.25 1.51
C THR A 46 2.39 1.53 1.08
N THR A 47 1.62 2.49 0.60
CA THR A 47 2.12 3.82 0.20
C THR A 47 1.05 4.84 0.50
N THR A 48 1.36 6.13 0.35
CA THR A 48 0.35 7.17 0.22
C THR A 48 0.28 7.62 -1.23
N LEU A 49 -0.93 7.94 -1.70
CA LEU A 49 -1.16 8.72 -2.90
C LEU A 49 -1.70 10.08 -2.44
N GLN A 50 -0.84 11.10 -2.50
CA GLN A 50 -1.04 12.36 -1.78
C GLN A 50 -1.22 12.12 -0.27
N ASP A 51 -2.40 12.35 0.31
CA ASP A 51 -2.68 12.02 1.72
C ASP A 51 -3.44 10.71 1.90
N HIS A 52 -3.78 10.04 0.80
CA HIS A 52 -4.63 8.85 0.86
C HIS A 52 -3.79 7.58 1.02
N PRO A 53 -3.91 6.84 2.13
CA PRO A 53 -3.18 5.59 2.30
C PRO A 53 -3.66 4.52 1.31
N MET A 54 -2.71 3.74 0.80
CA MET A 54 -2.92 2.71 -0.20
C MET A 54 -2.28 1.41 0.25
N ILE A 55 -2.94 0.29 -0.02
CA ILE A 55 -2.38 -1.07 0.08
C ILE A 55 -2.25 -1.62 -1.33
N GLY A 56 -1.12 -2.24 -1.65
CA GLY A 56 -0.81 -2.64 -3.02
C GLY A 56 -0.18 -4.01 -3.14
N PHE A 57 -0.48 -4.68 -4.27
CA PHE A 57 0.21 -5.88 -4.73
C PHE A 57 0.83 -5.61 -6.10
N TYR A 58 2.06 -6.06 -6.30
CA TYR A 58 2.75 -5.91 -7.57
C TYR A 58 3.47 -7.19 -7.95
N ILE A 59 3.59 -7.39 -9.26
CA ILE A 59 4.34 -8.49 -9.83
C ILE A 59 4.80 -8.14 -11.23
N GLN A 60 5.99 -8.63 -11.59
CA GLN A 60 6.52 -8.64 -12.94
C GLN A 60 6.83 -10.08 -13.33
N THR A 61 6.05 -10.60 -14.28
CA THR A 61 6.03 -12.01 -14.66
C THR A 61 6.13 -12.19 -16.18
N PRO A 62 6.89 -13.19 -16.68
CA PRO A 62 6.79 -13.63 -18.06
C PRO A 62 5.80 -14.80 -18.27
N VAL A 63 5.23 -15.37 -17.20
CA VAL A 63 4.49 -16.65 -17.23
C VAL A 63 2.97 -16.52 -17.24
N LYS A 64 2.42 -15.38 -16.81
CA LYS A 64 0.97 -15.11 -16.81
C LYS A 64 0.65 -13.80 -17.53
N GLY A 65 -0.45 -13.79 -18.28
CA GLY A 65 -1.03 -12.59 -18.88
C GLY A 65 -1.84 -11.75 -17.87
N PRO A 66 -2.35 -10.58 -18.28
CA PRO A 66 -2.92 -9.61 -17.35
C PRO A 66 -4.16 -10.10 -16.60
N VAL A 67 -5.08 -10.83 -17.27
CA VAL A 67 -6.32 -11.37 -16.66
C VAL A 67 -6.00 -12.34 -15.52
N ALA A 68 -5.20 -13.37 -15.81
CA ALA A 68 -4.77 -14.35 -14.81
C ALA A 68 -3.99 -13.71 -13.65
N MET A 69 -3.34 -12.57 -13.90
CA MET A 69 -2.64 -11.83 -12.84
C MET A 69 -3.57 -11.06 -11.92
N LEU A 70 -4.66 -10.47 -12.45
CA LEU A 70 -5.67 -9.84 -11.60
C LEU A 70 -6.32 -10.88 -10.68
N GLU A 71 -6.75 -12.02 -11.24
CA GLU A 71 -7.34 -13.12 -10.47
C GLU A 71 -6.41 -13.59 -9.33
N ARG A 72 -5.11 -13.68 -9.61
CA ARG A 72 -4.15 -14.09 -8.58
C ARG A 72 -4.00 -13.05 -7.47
N PHE A 73 -4.01 -11.75 -7.79
CA PHE A 73 -3.97 -10.70 -6.78
C PHE A 73 -5.22 -10.74 -5.89
N GLU A 74 -6.40 -10.97 -6.47
CA GLU A 74 -7.65 -11.06 -5.70
C GLU A 74 -7.68 -12.31 -4.81
N ALA A 75 -7.18 -13.46 -5.30
CA ALA A 75 -6.97 -14.64 -4.46
C ALA A 75 -5.99 -14.36 -3.30
N PHE A 76 -4.85 -13.69 -3.59
CA PHE A 76 -3.85 -13.37 -2.57
C PHE A 76 -4.41 -12.43 -1.50
N ALA A 77 -5.27 -11.48 -1.90
CA ALA A 77 -5.89 -10.56 -0.98
C ALA A 77 -6.68 -11.29 0.12
N GLY A 78 -7.40 -12.35 -0.24
CA GLY A 78 -8.13 -13.21 0.70
C GLY A 78 -7.20 -14.10 1.53
N GLU A 79 -6.21 -14.73 0.90
CA GLU A 79 -5.20 -15.56 1.58
C GLU A 79 -4.45 -14.75 2.65
N TYR A 80 -4.04 -13.52 2.33
CA TYR A 80 -3.31 -12.67 3.24
C TYR A 80 -4.15 -12.24 4.46
N ALA A 81 -5.48 -12.05 4.31
CA ALA A 81 -6.34 -11.79 5.46
C ALA A 81 -6.30 -12.94 6.47
N LEU A 82 -6.27 -14.19 6.01
CA LEU A 82 -6.16 -15.36 6.89
C LEU A 82 -4.79 -15.38 7.60
N MET A 83 -3.71 -15.08 6.87
CA MET A 83 -2.37 -14.96 7.47
C MET A 83 -2.29 -13.81 8.49
N LEU A 84 -3.04 -12.73 8.28
CA LEU A 84 -3.13 -11.59 9.19
C LEU A 84 -3.94 -11.93 10.45
N ASP A 85 -4.96 -12.78 10.34
CA ASP A 85 -5.70 -13.30 11.50
C ASP A 85 -4.82 -14.17 12.40
N GLU A 86 -3.89 -14.94 11.82
CA GLU A 86 -2.94 -15.78 12.55
C GLU A 86 -1.82 -15.01 13.25
N LEU A 87 -1.62 -13.73 12.93
CA LEU A 87 -0.58 -12.91 13.53
C LEU A 87 -0.80 -12.78 15.05
N THR A 88 0.22 -13.09 15.84
CA THR A 88 0.13 -13.00 17.31
C THR A 88 0.41 -11.58 17.81
N GLU A 89 -0.02 -11.28 19.04
CA GLU A 89 0.26 -9.99 19.70
C GLU A 89 1.77 -9.74 19.83
N GLU A 90 2.56 -10.78 20.10
CA GLU A 90 4.02 -10.69 20.20
C GLU A 90 4.65 -10.34 18.85
N GLN A 91 4.23 -11.01 17.78
CA GLN A 91 4.71 -10.71 16.43
C GLN A 91 4.32 -9.30 16.01
N PHE A 92 3.07 -8.90 16.30
CA PHE A 92 2.59 -7.54 16.07
C PHE A 92 3.43 -6.50 16.81
N ALA A 93 3.69 -6.71 18.10
CA ALA A 93 4.51 -5.79 18.91
C ALA A 93 5.92 -5.62 18.33
N ASN A 94 6.52 -6.69 17.80
CA ASN A 94 7.82 -6.63 17.13
C ASN A 94 7.77 -5.81 15.84
N LEU A 95 6.73 -5.98 15.01
CA LEU A 95 6.53 -5.20 13.78
C LEU A 95 6.37 -3.71 14.11
N LYS A 96 5.51 -3.38 15.07
CA LYS A 96 5.26 -2.02 15.54
C LYS A 96 6.53 -1.37 16.11
N SER A 97 7.27 -2.09 16.95
CA SER A 97 8.55 -1.64 17.50
C SER A 97 9.57 -1.33 16.40
N GLY A 98 9.63 -2.15 15.34
CA GLY A 98 10.50 -1.89 14.19
C GLY A 98 10.14 -0.61 13.44
N VAL A 99 8.85 -0.29 13.31
CA VAL A 99 8.40 0.98 12.70
C VAL A 99 8.74 2.16 13.60
N LEU A 100 8.48 2.07 14.90
CA LEU A 100 8.82 3.13 15.86
C LEU A 100 10.32 3.39 15.89
N THR A 101 11.14 2.34 15.93
CA THR A 101 12.61 2.47 15.91
C THR A 101 13.06 3.27 14.69
N GLN A 102 12.54 2.97 13.51
CA GLN A 102 12.85 3.72 12.29
C GLN A 102 12.38 5.18 12.37
N LEU A 103 11.19 5.43 12.92
CA LEU A 103 10.65 6.79 13.06
C LEU A 103 11.41 7.63 14.08
N THR A 104 12.00 7.02 15.12
CA THR A 104 12.73 7.70 16.18
C THR A 104 14.25 7.66 16.01
N GLU A 105 14.74 7.05 14.92
CA GLU A 105 16.17 6.97 14.66
C GLU A 105 16.78 8.38 14.57
N PRO A 106 17.89 8.65 15.30
CA PRO A 106 18.61 9.91 15.16
C PRO A 106 19.13 10.07 13.72
N PRO A 107 19.02 11.27 13.13
CA PRO A 107 19.53 11.49 11.78
C PRO A 107 21.04 11.25 11.72
N THR A 108 21.52 10.58 10.66
CA THR A 108 22.94 10.26 10.50
C THR A 108 23.72 11.37 9.78
N ASN A 109 23.00 12.26 9.10
CA ASN A 109 23.54 13.37 8.34
C ASN A 109 22.51 14.52 8.24
N LEU A 110 22.95 15.68 7.75
CA LEU A 110 22.09 16.88 7.64
C LEU A 110 20.89 16.69 6.71
N SER A 111 21.01 15.88 5.66
CA SER A 111 19.88 15.62 4.76
C SER A 111 18.80 14.79 5.45
N ASP A 112 19.19 13.81 6.28
CA ASP A 112 18.25 13.04 7.10
C ASP A 112 17.55 13.93 8.14
N GLU A 113 18.28 14.89 8.72
CA GLU A 113 17.74 15.83 9.70
C GLU A 113 16.76 16.82 9.05
N ALA A 114 17.14 17.40 7.91
CA ALA A 114 16.33 18.42 7.21
C ALA A 114 15.13 17.82 6.46
N GLY A 115 15.21 16.57 6.00
CA GLY A 115 14.21 15.92 5.15
C GLY A 115 12.78 16.02 5.67
N PRO A 116 12.49 15.63 6.93
CA PRO A 116 11.15 15.75 7.51
C PRO A 116 10.61 17.20 7.50
N PHE A 117 11.44 18.18 7.87
CA PHE A 117 11.04 19.59 7.87
C PHE A 117 10.76 20.13 6.47
N ILE A 118 11.55 19.72 5.48
CA ILE A 118 11.33 20.07 4.07
C ILE A 118 10.01 19.47 3.57
N GLY A 119 9.69 18.24 3.98
CA GLY A 119 8.42 17.58 3.67
C GLY A 119 7.22 18.38 4.16
N ASP A 120 7.26 18.81 5.43
CA ASP A 120 6.21 19.64 6.04
C ASP A 120 6.15 21.02 5.40
N TRP A 121 7.28 21.67 5.16
CA TRP A 121 7.34 22.97 4.47
C TRP A 121 6.75 22.93 3.06
N ASN A 122 7.05 21.90 2.27
CA ASN A 122 6.48 21.70 0.93
C ASN A 122 4.96 21.51 0.94
N ARG A 123 4.40 21.11 2.08
CA ARG A 123 2.97 20.91 2.31
C ARG A 123 2.34 22.02 3.14
N GLU A 124 3.06 23.13 3.33
CA GLU A 124 2.62 24.29 4.11
C GLU A 124 2.30 24.00 5.60
N ARG A 125 2.83 22.90 6.15
CA ARG A 125 2.69 22.51 7.57
C ARG A 125 3.78 23.14 8.43
N TYR A 126 3.59 24.40 8.80
CA TYR A 126 4.66 25.19 9.47
C TYR A 126 4.87 24.93 10.96
N ASP A 127 4.07 24.04 11.58
CA ASP A 127 4.32 23.56 12.94
C ASP A 127 5.33 22.41 12.99
N PHE A 128 5.68 21.84 11.82
CA PHE A 128 6.61 20.74 11.64
C PHE A 128 6.29 19.51 12.51
N ALA A 129 5.00 19.26 12.77
CA ALA A 129 4.53 18.27 13.72
C ALA A 129 4.36 16.86 13.12
N SER A 130 4.45 16.68 11.80
CA SER A 130 4.00 15.44 11.14
C SER A 130 4.76 14.19 11.61
N ARG A 131 6.06 14.33 11.92
CA ARG A 131 6.85 13.22 12.47
C ARG A 131 6.33 12.82 13.87
N ALA A 132 6.05 13.79 14.72
CA ALA A 132 5.56 13.54 16.08
C ALA A 132 4.15 12.94 16.05
N GLU A 133 3.28 13.46 15.19
CA GLU A 133 1.93 12.90 14.96
C GLU A 133 1.98 11.46 14.45
N MET A 134 2.87 11.17 13.49
CA MET A 134 3.05 9.82 12.96
C MET A 134 3.55 8.86 14.04
N ILE A 135 4.49 9.27 14.89
CA ILE A 135 4.96 8.45 16.02
C ILE A 135 3.79 8.14 16.96
N ALA A 136 3.05 9.15 17.39
CA ALA A 136 1.91 8.99 18.29
C ALA A 136 0.82 8.09 17.67
N ALA A 137 0.55 8.25 16.37
CA ALA A 137 -0.40 7.41 15.66
C ALA A 137 0.06 5.94 15.60
N VAL A 138 1.35 5.68 15.30
CA VAL A 138 1.90 4.32 15.33
C VAL A 138 1.83 3.72 16.74
N GLU A 139 2.16 4.50 17.78
CA GLU A 139 2.01 4.08 19.18
C GLU A 139 0.57 3.71 19.55
N ALA A 140 -0.44 4.30 18.91
CA ALA A 140 -1.85 3.98 19.11
C ALA A 140 -2.35 2.77 18.32
N VAL A 141 -1.63 2.30 17.28
CA VAL A 141 -2.08 1.14 16.47
C VAL A 141 -2.18 -0.11 17.34
N SER A 142 -3.30 -0.83 17.23
CA SER A 142 -3.52 -2.15 17.80
C SER A 142 -3.60 -3.23 16.71
N LEU A 143 -3.41 -4.50 17.07
CA LEU A 143 -3.52 -5.62 16.15
C LEU A 143 -4.92 -5.72 15.52
N ASP A 144 -5.98 -5.52 16.31
CA ASP A 144 -7.35 -5.55 15.81
C ASP A 144 -7.62 -4.39 14.85
N ALA A 145 -7.16 -3.18 15.16
CA ALA A 145 -7.28 -2.04 14.25
C ALA A 145 -6.54 -2.31 12.92
N MET A 146 -5.41 -3.01 12.95
CA MET A 146 -4.68 -3.39 11.75
C MET A 146 -5.43 -4.41 10.89
N ARG A 147 -6.10 -5.40 11.51
CA ARG A 147 -6.96 -6.36 10.82
C ARG A 147 -8.17 -5.68 10.19
N ASP A 148 -8.84 -4.82 10.95
CA ASP A 148 -10.01 -4.07 10.50
C ASP A 148 -9.65 -3.13 9.35
N TYR A 149 -8.53 -2.41 9.46
CA TYR A 149 -8.00 -1.55 8.41
C TYR A 149 -7.77 -2.31 7.10
N TYR A 150 -7.13 -3.49 7.15
CA TYR A 150 -6.91 -4.30 5.96
C TYR A 150 -8.24 -4.74 5.33
N ARG A 151 -9.19 -5.24 6.14
CA ARG A 151 -10.49 -5.69 5.65
C ARG A 151 -11.31 -4.56 5.04
N ALA A 152 -11.38 -3.41 5.70
CA ALA A 152 -12.11 -2.24 5.22
C ALA A 152 -11.51 -1.69 3.90
N THR A 153 -10.18 -1.76 3.76
CA THR A 153 -9.47 -1.26 2.58
C THR A 153 -9.53 -2.23 1.39
N VAL A 154 -9.28 -3.52 1.63
CA VAL A 154 -9.04 -4.51 0.56
C VAL A 154 -10.22 -5.45 0.33
N LEU A 155 -10.95 -5.82 1.38
CA LEU A 155 -12.02 -6.83 1.36
C LEU A 155 -13.42 -6.25 1.51
N SER A 156 -13.58 -4.94 1.36
CA SER A 156 -14.90 -4.31 1.31
C SER A 156 -15.65 -4.77 0.05
N SER A 157 -16.97 -4.58 0.02
CA SER A 157 -17.79 -4.97 -1.13
C SER A 157 -17.50 -4.13 -2.37
N GLU A 158 -17.11 -2.86 -2.18
CA GLU A 158 -16.85 -1.91 -3.26
C GLU A 158 -15.56 -1.12 -2.96
N PRO A 159 -14.38 -1.76 -2.99
CA PRO A 159 -13.13 -1.09 -2.68
C PRO A 159 -12.74 -0.15 -3.81
N SER A 160 -12.23 1.02 -3.44
CA SER A 160 -11.59 1.95 -4.38
C SER A 160 -10.26 1.36 -4.86
N ARG A 161 -10.14 1.09 -6.16
CA ARG A 161 -9.02 0.35 -6.75
C ARG A 161 -8.35 1.09 -7.89
N ILE A 162 -7.03 0.93 -8.00
CA ILE A 162 -6.24 1.33 -9.17
C ILE A 162 -5.52 0.10 -9.70
N LEU A 163 -5.79 -0.26 -10.96
CA LEU A 163 -5.13 -1.37 -11.64
C LEU A 163 -4.21 -0.85 -12.74
N ILE A 164 -2.91 -1.00 -12.54
CA ILE A 164 -1.87 -0.64 -13.51
C ILE A 164 -1.33 -1.91 -14.15
N GLN A 165 -1.44 -1.99 -15.49
CA GLN A 165 -1.08 -3.19 -16.25
C GLN A 165 -0.05 -2.85 -17.32
N MET A 166 0.95 -3.72 -17.46
CA MET A 166 1.87 -3.72 -18.59
C MET A 166 1.79 -5.11 -19.21
N ARG A 167 1.57 -5.17 -20.53
CA ARG A 167 1.41 -6.43 -21.26
C ARG A 167 2.61 -6.61 -22.19
N GLY A 168 3.42 -7.63 -21.91
CA GLY A 168 4.57 -7.98 -22.75
C GLY A 168 4.16 -8.53 -24.12
N GLU A 169 5.09 -8.52 -25.07
CA GLU A 169 4.83 -8.94 -26.46
C GLU A 169 4.24 -10.35 -26.59
N ARG A 170 4.71 -11.27 -25.75
CA ARG A 170 4.22 -12.66 -25.65
C ARG A 170 2.70 -12.75 -25.47
N TRP A 171 2.10 -11.78 -24.81
CA TRP A 171 0.69 -11.76 -24.43
C TRP A 171 -0.14 -10.79 -25.28
N GLN A 172 0.37 -10.31 -26.42
CA GLN A 172 -0.34 -9.29 -27.23
C GLN A 172 -1.74 -9.69 -27.67
N ALA A 173 -1.98 -10.99 -27.87
CA ALA A 173 -3.29 -11.52 -28.25
C ALA A 173 -4.26 -11.62 -27.05
N GLU A 174 -3.78 -11.57 -25.81
CA GLU A 174 -4.63 -11.64 -24.62
C GLU A 174 -5.11 -10.26 -24.19
N PRO A 175 -6.36 -10.09 -23.76
CA PRO A 175 -6.86 -8.79 -23.32
C PRO A 175 -6.17 -8.32 -22.03
N PHE A 176 -6.26 -7.01 -21.76
CA PHE A 176 -6.03 -6.50 -20.41
C PHE A 176 -7.14 -7.00 -19.48
N ALA A 177 -6.82 -7.16 -18.19
CA ALA A 177 -7.83 -7.45 -17.18
C ALA A 177 -8.75 -6.24 -17.01
N THR A 178 -10.01 -6.51 -16.67
CA THR A 178 -11.01 -5.48 -16.38
C THR A 178 -11.57 -5.69 -14.99
N ILE A 179 -11.91 -4.58 -14.35
CA ILE A 179 -12.64 -4.56 -13.08
C ILE A 179 -14.04 -4.04 -13.41
N GLU A 180 -15.08 -4.71 -12.90
CA GLU A 180 -16.45 -4.26 -13.10
C GLU A 180 -16.64 -2.83 -12.58
N GLY A 181 -17.28 -1.97 -13.38
CA GLY A 181 -17.48 -0.56 -13.05
C GLY A 181 -16.23 0.33 -13.15
N ALA A 182 -15.06 -0.22 -13.51
CA ALA A 182 -13.85 0.58 -13.64
C ALA A 182 -13.88 1.48 -14.89
N THR A 183 -13.28 2.66 -14.76
CA THR A 183 -13.02 3.56 -15.89
C THR A 183 -11.63 3.26 -16.45
N VAL A 184 -11.55 2.94 -17.75
CA VAL A 184 -10.27 2.75 -18.44
C VAL A 184 -9.66 4.12 -18.74
N ILE A 185 -8.44 4.34 -18.26
CA ILE A 185 -7.71 5.60 -18.47
C ILE A 185 -6.84 5.48 -19.72
N GLU A 186 -7.27 6.11 -20.81
CA GLU A 186 -6.54 6.15 -22.08
C GLU A 186 -5.51 7.31 -22.13
N SER A 187 -5.73 8.36 -21.35
CA SER A 187 -4.81 9.50 -21.20
C SER A 187 -4.75 9.93 -19.73
N VAL A 188 -3.55 9.91 -19.16
CA VAL A 188 -3.30 10.39 -17.78
C VAL A 188 -3.59 11.88 -17.68
N GLU A 189 -3.28 12.65 -18.72
CA GLU A 189 -3.55 14.09 -18.78
C GLU A 189 -5.05 14.37 -18.72
N ALA A 190 -5.84 13.75 -19.60
CA ALA A 190 -7.29 13.94 -19.63
C ALA A 190 -7.98 13.44 -18.36
N PHE A 191 -7.42 12.41 -17.73
CA PHE A 191 -7.88 11.95 -16.42
C PHE A 191 -7.64 13.01 -15.35
N HIS A 192 -6.41 13.55 -15.27
CA HIS A 192 -6.07 14.58 -14.28
C HIS A 192 -6.89 15.86 -14.42
N GLU A 193 -7.25 16.27 -15.65
CA GLU A 193 -8.12 17.45 -15.87
C GLU A 193 -9.52 17.30 -15.24
N GLN A 194 -10.00 16.07 -15.07
CA GLN A 194 -11.33 15.77 -14.55
C GLN A 194 -11.31 15.41 -13.05
N MET A 195 -10.13 15.18 -12.48
CA MET A 195 -10.02 14.78 -11.08
C MET A 195 -10.34 15.96 -10.15
N PRO A 196 -11.10 15.73 -9.07
CA PRO A 196 -11.21 16.72 -8.02
C PRO A 196 -9.82 17.00 -7.43
N LEU A 197 -9.51 18.27 -7.21
CA LEU A 197 -8.28 18.66 -6.52
C LEU A 197 -8.44 18.37 -5.04
N GLN A 198 -7.42 17.76 -4.46
CA GLN A 198 -7.36 17.61 -3.02
C GLN A 198 -7.11 18.98 -2.38
N PRO A 199 -7.89 19.38 -1.35
CA PRO A 199 -7.62 20.61 -0.63
C PRO A 199 -6.25 20.52 0.06
N LEU A 200 -5.56 21.66 0.13
CA LEU A 200 -4.46 21.84 1.07
C LEU A 200 -5.10 22.16 2.42
N ASP A 201 -4.96 21.26 3.38
CA ASP A 201 -5.35 21.50 4.77
C ASP A 201 -4.31 22.39 5.48
#